data_AF-A0A1X2GA90-F1
#
_entry.id   AF-A0A1X2GA90-F1
#
_cell.length_a   1.000
_cell.length_b   1.000
_cell.length_c   1.000
_cell.angle_alpha   90.00
_cell.angle_beta   90.00
_cell.angle_gamma   90.00
#
_symmetry.space_group_name_H-M   'P 1'
#
loop_
_entity.id
_entity.type
_entity.pdbx_description
1 polymer ?
#
loop_
_entity_poly.entity_id
_entity_poly.type
_entity_poly.pdbx_seq_one_letter_code
_entity_poly.pdbx_strand_id
1 'polypeptide(L)'
;MALNKDLYLSFSLDHRFSSAGVTLPSGNVWMFGGENVFPSGGNWVAVSTSVLMYNVASNQMSVINTNSPGNATRVMHTATLAADGSAIYIIGGLTVSAFGAVPATQTNPADLNIWSFNLASSQWQTISPKLNSPNIGQGRSSHTATLLPHTTSILIFGGYQNSLPNCRLLVTLCGFDFNLSLFILKKGKLQMIMRLFTTTPKIHCLMPGLTSLVRT
;
A
#
# COMPACT_ATOMS: atom_id res chain seq x y z
N MET A 1 4.18 25.69 17.56
CA MET A 1 4.97 26.13 16.38
C MET A 1 4.18 25.74 15.15
N ALA A 2 3.52 26.69 14.50
CA ALA A 2 2.68 26.40 13.33
C ALA A 2 3.59 26.25 12.10
N LEU A 3 3.65 25.05 11.52
CA LEU A 3 4.34 24.81 10.25
C LEU A 3 3.60 25.55 9.13
N ASN A 4 4.35 26.32 8.35
CA ASN A 4 3.85 27.21 7.30
C ASN A 4 3.12 26.40 6.21
N LYS A 5 1.91 26.84 5.82
CA LYS A 5 1.06 26.20 4.80
C LYS A 5 1.71 26.16 3.42
N ASP A 6 2.66 27.07 3.15
CA ASP A 6 3.40 27.10 1.88
C ASP A 6 4.46 25.99 1.80
N LEU A 7 5.00 25.53 2.94
CA LEU A 7 5.87 24.34 2.97
C LEU A 7 5.07 23.07 2.64
N TYR A 8 3.80 22.96 3.05
CA TYR A 8 2.94 21.81 2.74
C TYR A 8 2.74 21.59 1.23
N LEU A 9 2.66 22.67 0.44
CA LEU A 9 2.54 22.57 -1.01
C LEU A 9 3.87 22.18 -1.67
N SER A 10 5.01 22.69 -1.17
CA SER A 10 6.33 22.29 -1.67
C SER A 10 6.67 20.83 -1.36
N PHE A 11 6.31 20.31 -0.18
CA PHE A 11 6.51 18.90 0.19
C PHE A 11 5.53 17.93 -0.50
N SER A 12 4.46 18.44 -1.10
CA SER A 12 3.52 17.65 -1.90
C SER A 12 4.06 17.33 -3.31
N LEU A 13 5.15 17.98 -3.73
CA LEU A 13 5.78 17.83 -5.06
C LEU A 13 7.16 17.17 -5.01
N ASP A 14 7.71 16.90 -3.82
CA ASP A 14 8.87 16.01 -3.69
C ASP A 14 8.50 14.59 -4.17
N HIS A 15 9.48 13.87 -4.73
CA HIS A 15 9.27 12.53 -5.29
C HIS A 15 8.52 11.61 -4.33
N ARG A 16 7.26 11.32 -4.67
CA ARG A 16 6.39 10.41 -3.94
C ARG A 16 6.63 8.99 -4.43
N PHE A 17 7.19 8.16 -3.56
CA PHE A 17 7.42 6.74 -3.79
C PHE A 17 6.32 5.91 -3.15
N SER A 18 6.13 4.68 -3.64
CA SER A 18 5.26 3.68 -2.98
C SER A 18 3.80 4.14 -2.77
N SER A 19 3.35 5.14 -3.54
CA SER A 19 1.96 5.60 -3.58
C SER A 19 1.15 4.79 -4.58
N ALA A 20 -0.19 4.89 -4.50
CA ALA A 20 -1.05 4.33 -5.51
C ALA A 20 -1.96 5.39 -6.11
N GLY A 21 -2.35 5.17 -7.36
CA GLY A 21 -3.30 6.03 -8.05
C GLY A 21 -4.13 5.24 -9.07
N VAL A 22 -5.24 5.84 -9.48
CA VAL A 22 -6.17 5.29 -10.47
C VAL A 22 -6.67 6.38 -11.40
N THR A 23 -6.88 6.03 -12.67
CA THR A 23 -7.60 6.89 -13.61
C THR A 23 -9.09 6.78 -13.36
N LEU A 24 -9.76 7.92 -13.25
CA LEU A 24 -11.19 8.03 -13.05
C LEU A 24 -11.94 8.02 -14.39
N PRO A 25 -13.25 7.70 -14.41
CA PRO A 25 -14.06 7.78 -15.63
C PRO A 25 -14.07 9.18 -16.28
N SER A 26 -13.80 10.23 -15.51
CA SER A 26 -13.65 11.60 -16.01
C SER A 26 -12.33 11.84 -16.78
N GLY A 27 -11.39 10.90 -16.75
CA GLY A 27 -10.05 11.04 -17.32
C GLY A 27 -9.03 11.63 -16.34
N ASN A 28 -9.45 12.12 -15.17
CA ASN A 28 -8.54 12.61 -14.12
C ASN A 28 -7.83 11.44 -13.43
N VAL A 29 -6.68 11.71 -12.82
CA VAL A 29 -5.92 10.73 -12.04
C VAL A 29 -6.02 11.07 -10.56
N TRP A 30 -6.53 10.11 -9.77
CA TRP A 30 -6.57 10.19 -8.31
C TRP A 30 -5.34 9.48 -7.73
N MET A 31 -4.69 10.06 -6.72
CA MET A 31 -3.49 9.50 -6.08
C MET A 31 -3.53 9.69 -4.57
N PHE A 32 -3.01 8.71 -3.83
CA PHE A 32 -2.98 8.74 -2.36
C PHE A 32 -1.79 8.00 -1.77
N GLY A 33 -1.40 8.43 -0.57
CA GLY A 33 -0.35 7.83 0.23
C GLY A 33 1.03 7.80 -0.41
N GLY A 34 1.92 6.96 0.10
CA GLY A 34 3.32 6.92 -0.29
C GLY A 34 4.24 7.64 0.69
N GLU A 35 5.52 7.68 0.34
CA GLU A 35 6.61 8.15 1.18
C GLU A 35 7.59 9.00 0.37
N ASN A 36 8.27 9.91 1.07
CA ASN A 36 9.34 10.73 0.53
C ASN A 36 10.62 10.43 1.31
N VAL A 37 11.78 10.69 0.69
CA VAL A 37 13.07 10.72 1.40
C VAL A 37 13.30 12.14 1.91
N PHE A 38 13.58 12.32 3.20
CA PHE A 38 14.04 13.62 3.67
C PHE A 38 15.43 13.93 3.08
N PRO A 39 15.65 15.12 2.46
CA PRO A 39 16.91 15.46 1.81
C PRO A 39 18.16 15.44 2.72
N SER A 40 17.98 15.48 4.05
CA SER A 40 19.09 15.64 5.00
C SER A 40 19.33 14.46 5.96
N GLY A 41 18.76 13.26 5.69
CA GLY A 41 18.95 12.14 6.63
C GLY A 41 18.61 10.73 6.15
N GLY A 42 18.28 10.53 4.87
CA GLY A 42 18.09 9.18 4.28
C GLY A 42 16.90 8.37 4.81
N ASN A 43 16.13 8.91 5.76
CA ASN A 43 14.97 8.24 6.33
C ASN A 43 13.72 8.47 5.47
N TRP A 44 13.00 7.39 5.22
CA TRP A 44 11.70 7.39 4.53
C TRP A 44 10.59 7.84 5.46
N VAL A 45 9.83 8.84 5.02
CA VAL A 45 8.73 9.41 5.81
C VAL A 45 7.47 9.45 4.98
N ALA A 46 6.38 9.00 5.61
CA ALA A 46 5.10 8.90 4.97
C ALA A 46 4.54 10.29 4.66
N VAL A 47 3.88 10.45 3.52
CA VAL A 47 3.29 11.73 3.11
C VAL A 47 2.05 12.07 3.96
N SER A 48 1.40 13.20 3.65
CA SER A 48 0.15 13.58 4.30
C SER A 48 -1.00 12.58 4.05
N THR A 49 -2.13 12.83 4.71
CA THR A 49 -3.41 12.15 4.45
C THR A 49 -4.17 12.71 3.24
N SER A 50 -3.58 13.67 2.53
CA SER A 50 -4.25 14.33 1.42
C SER A 50 -4.28 13.43 0.18
N VAL A 51 -5.40 13.50 -0.52
CA VAL A 51 -5.54 12.97 -1.87
C VAL A 51 -5.05 14.01 -2.86
N LEU A 52 -4.26 13.57 -3.83
CA LEU A 52 -3.87 14.38 -4.98
C LEU A 52 -4.75 14.01 -6.17
N MET A 53 -5.24 15.02 -6.88
CA MET A 53 -6.02 14.87 -8.10
C MET A 53 -5.29 15.58 -9.23
N TYR A 54 -4.99 14.86 -10.30
CA TYR A 54 -4.43 15.44 -11.51
C TYR A 54 -5.51 15.51 -12.59
N ASN A 55 -5.84 16.73 -13.00
CA ASN A 55 -6.65 16.95 -14.18
C ASN A 55 -5.77 16.87 -15.42
N VAL A 56 -5.96 15.81 -16.21
CA VAL A 56 -5.17 15.56 -17.42
C VAL A 56 -5.46 16.58 -18.51
N ALA A 57 -6.72 17.00 -18.66
CA ALA A 57 -7.13 17.92 -19.72
C ALA A 57 -6.61 19.34 -19.50
N SER A 58 -6.59 19.82 -18.25
CA SER A 58 -6.10 21.15 -17.90
C SER A 58 -4.65 21.18 -17.41
N ASN A 59 -3.99 20.03 -17.30
CA ASN A 59 -2.65 19.87 -16.74
C ASN A 59 -2.50 20.55 -15.37
N GLN A 60 -3.45 20.28 -14.46
CA GLN A 60 -3.48 20.91 -13.15
C GLN A 60 -3.58 19.88 -12.03
N MET A 61 -2.77 20.08 -10.99
CA MET A 61 -2.85 19.36 -9.74
C MET A 61 -3.79 20.08 -8.76
N SER A 62 -4.64 19.33 -8.08
CA SER A 62 -5.43 19.81 -6.95
C SER A 62 -5.36 18.83 -5.78
N VAL A 63 -5.72 19.31 -4.60
CA VAL A 63 -5.62 18.55 -3.36
C VAL A 63 -6.99 18.44 -2.73
N ILE A 64 -7.37 17.22 -2.35
CA ILE A 64 -8.56 16.94 -1.55
C ILE A 64 -8.11 16.62 -0.13
N ASN A 65 -8.41 17.52 0.81
CA ASN A 65 -8.07 17.40 2.21
C ASN A 65 -9.25 16.84 2.99
N THR A 66 -9.31 15.52 3.10
CA THR A 66 -10.33 14.82 3.89
C THR A 66 -9.64 13.87 4.87
N ASN A 67 -10.21 13.73 6.06
CA ASN A 67 -9.62 12.91 7.10
C ASN A 67 -9.69 11.45 6.69
N SER A 68 -8.54 10.88 6.33
CA SER A 68 -8.39 9.45 6.13
C SER A 68 -8.63 8.68 7.45
N PRO A 69 -8.90 7.38 7.40
CA PRO A 69 -9.12 6.60 8.60
C PRO A 69 -7.93 6.69 9.58
N GLY A 70 -8.23 7.04 10.83
CA GLY A 70 -7.23 7.22 11.89
C GLY A 70 -6.28 8.41 11.66
N ASN A 71 -6.60 9.32 10.74
CA ASN A 71 -5.71 10.39 10.29
C ASN A 71 -4.32 9.87 9.88
N ALA A 72 -4.30 8.68 9.27
CA ALA A 72 -3.11 7.96 8.84
C ALA A 72 -3.02 7.92 7.31
N THR A 73 -1.81 7.75 6.80
CA THR A 73 -1.55 7.49 5.39
C THR A 73 -1.19 6.02 5.18
N ARG A 74 -1.08 5.60 3.92
CA ARG A 74 -0.62 4.24 3.57
C ARG A 74 0.54 4.28 2.60
N VAL A 75 1.49 3.38 2.78
CA VAL A 75 2.63 3.20 1.87
C VAL A 75 2.68 1.78 1.35
N MET A 76 3.24 1.57 0.14
CA MET A 76 3.40 0.26 -0.48
C MET A 76 2.07 -0.51 -0.63
N HIS A 77 0.99 0.24 -0.80
CA HIS A 77 -0.37 -0.26 -0.99
C HIS A 77 -0.73 -0.24 -2.48
N THR A 78 -1.89 -0.80 -2.81
CA THR A 78 -2.49 -0.66 -4.13
C THR A 78 -3.81 0.09 -4.05
N ALA A 79 -4.20 0.73 -5.15
CA ALA A 79 -5.50 1.35 -5.31
C ALA A 79 -6.23 0.73 -6.51
N THR A 80 -7.53 0.53 -6.41
CA THR A 80 -8.36 -0.03 -7.48
C THR A 80 -9.71 0.67 -7.51
N LEU A 81 -10.09 1.18 -8.68
CA LEU A 81 -11.40 1.77 -8.90
C LEU A 81 -12.48 0.67 -8.86
N ALA A 82 -13.59 0.94 -8.18
CA ALA A 82 -14.76 0.06 -8.17
C ALA A 82 -15.34 -0.07 -9.60
N ALA A 83 -15.94 -1.22 -9.90
CA ALA A 83 -16.51 -1.49 -11.23
C ALA A 83 -17.58 -0.49 -11.66
N ASP A 84 -18.33 0.07 -10.71
CA ASP A 84 -19.35 1.10 -10.94
C ASP A 84 -18.79 2.53 -10.92
N GLY A 85 -17.48 2.69 -10.73
CA GLY A 85 -16.82 4.00 -10.65
C GLY A 85 -17.19 4.84 -9.42
N SER A 86 -17.89 4.27 -8.43
CA SER A 86 -18.41 5.03 -7.28
C SER A 86 -17.37 5.27 -6.19
N ALA A 87 -16.36 4.41 -6.10
CA ALA A 87 -15.36 4.43 -5.04
C ALA A 87 -14.01 3.90 -5.49
N ILE A 88 -12.97 4.23 -4.73
CA ILE A 88 -11.62 3.68 -4.88
C ILE A 88 -11.30 2.85 -3.64
N TYR A 89 -10.87 1.61 -3.84
CA TYR A 89 -10.40 0.74 -2.77
C TYR A 89 -8.89 0.81 -2.64
N ILE A 90 -8.42 1.06 -1.42
CA ILE A 90 -7.03 1.09 -1.01
C ILE A 90 -6.79 -0.19 -0.23
N ILE A 91 -5.93 -1.05 -0.75
CA ILE A 91 -5.77 -2.43 -0.27
C ILE A 91 -4.33 -2.63 0.20
N GLY A 92 -4.19 -3.21 1.39
CA GLY A 92 -2.92 -3.52 2.04
C GLY A 92 -2.02 -2.30 2.28
N GLY A 93 -0.71 -2.51 2.20
CA GLY A 93 0.31 -1.54 2.58
C GLY A 93 0.57 -1.50 4.08
N LEU A 94 1.36 -0.50 4.49
CA LEU A 94 1.62 -0.15 5.89
C LEU A 94 0.81 1.09 6.23
N THR A 95 -0.01 1.02 7.26
CA THR A 95 -0.70 2.18 7.84
C THR A 95 0.28 2.93 8.74
N VAL A 96 0.57 4.17 8.39
CA VAL A 96 1.56 5.02 9.07
C VAL A 96 0.93 6.38 9.37
N SER A 97 1.27 6.99 10.50
CA SER A 97 0.85 8.37 10.79
C SER A 97 1.34 9.32 9.69
N ALA A 98 0.54 10.34 9.37
CA ALA A 98 0.99 11.37 8.42
C ALA A 98 2.30 12.00 8.88
N PHE A 99 3.27 12.14 7.96
CA PHE A 99 4.62 12.62 8.26
C PHE A 99 5.39 11.77 9.29
N GLY A 100 4.93 10.54 9.54
CA GLY A 100 5.59 9.58 10.42
C GLY A 100 6.70 8.80 9.70
N ALA A 101 7.70 8.36 10.46
CA ALA A 101 8.73 7.45 9.96
C ALA A 101 8.10 6.14 9.48
N VAL A 102 8.49 5.68 8.28
CA VAL A 102 8.01 4.41 7.74
C VAL A 102 8.85 3.27 8.31
N PRO A 103 8.28 2.35 9.11
CA PRO A 103 9.04 1.28 9.71
C PRO A 103 9.50 0.25 8.68
N ALA A 104 10.59 -0.47 8.97
CA ALA A 104 11.03 -1.60 8.14
C ALA A 104 10.04 -2.78 8.21
N THR A 105 9.39 -2.96 9.36
CA THR A 105 8.33 -3.95 9.61
C THR A 105 7.34 -3.44 10.62
N GLN A 106 6.09 -3.90 10.53
CA GLN A 106 5.10 -3.70 11.58
C GLN A 106 4.06 -4.81 11.62
N THR A 107 3.55 -5.09 12.81
CA THR A 107 2.36 -5.91 13.05
C THR A 107 1.22 -4.99 13.44
N ASN A 108 0.69 -4.22 12.49
CA ASN A 108 -0.48 -3.37 12.72
C ASN A 108 -1.74 -4.08 12.21
N PRO A 109 -2.69 -4.47 13.09
CA PRO A 109 -3.95 -5.09 12.66
C PRO A 109 -4.75 -4.23 11.67
N ALA A 110 -4.59 -2.90 11.70
CA ALA A 110 -5.26 -2.00 10.76
C ALA A 110 -4.77 -2.16 9.30
N ASP A 111 -3.60 -2.75 9.07
CA ASP A 111 -3.06 -3.00 7.72
C ASP A 111 -3.89 -4.01 6.93
N LEU A 112 -4.65 -4.86 7.65
CA LEU A 112 -5.56 -5.82 7.03
C LEU A 112 -6.86 -5.17 6.55
N ASN A 113 -7.25 -4.04 7.15
CA ASN A 113 -8.45 -3.33 6.72
C ASN A 113 -8.25 -2.73 5.33
N ILE A 114 -9.36 -2.61 4.61
CA ILE A 114 -9.43 -1.93 3.32
C ILE A 114 -9.96 -0.53 3.59
N TRP A 115 -9.37 0.48 2.96
CA TRP A 115 -9.99 1.81 2.94
C TRP A 115 -10.73 1.98 1.64
N SER A 116 -11.91 2.60 1.70
CA SER A 116 -12.63 3.01 0.50
C SER A 116 -12.83 4.52 0.51
N PHE A 117 -12.51 5.17 -0.60
CA PHE A 117 -12.78 6.58 -0.82
C PHE A 117 -14.00 6.71 -1.75
N ASN A 118 -15.09 7.30 -1.27
CA ASN A 118 -16.27 7.56 -2.07
C ASN A 118 -16.04 8.79 -2.95
N LEU A 119 -16.19 8.65 -4.26
CA LEU A 119 -15.87 9.71 -5.22
C LEU A 119 -16.92 10.83 -5.27
N ALA A 120 -18.18 10.53 -4.94
CA ALA A 120 -19.25 11.52 -4.94
C ALA A 120 -19.23 12.42 -3.69
N SER A 121 -19.00 11.83 -2.51
CA SER A 121 -19.01 12.55 -1.23
C SER A 121 -17.62 12.96 -0.73
N SER A 122 -16.55 12.48 -1.40
CA SER A 122 -15.16 12.64 -0.95
C SER A 122 -14.91 12.13 0.47
N GLN A 123 -15.68 11.13 0.92
CA GLN A 123 -15.57 10.58 2.27
C GLN A 123 -14.81 9.25 2.28
N TRP A 124 -14.05 9.04 3.35
CA TRP A 124 -13.37 7.80 3.64
C TRP A 124 -14.24 6.84 4.45
N GLN A 125 -14.06 5.54 4.23
CA GLN A 125 -14.61 4.49 5.08
C GLN A 125 -13.57 3.39 5.28
N THR A 126 -13.59 2.77 6.45
CA THR A 126 -12.81 1.57 6.76
C THR A 126 -13.71 0.36 6.61
N ILE A 127 -13.27 -0.61 5.82
CA ILE A 127 -13.92 -1.89 5.61
C ILE A 127 -13.04 -2.96 6.25
N SER A 128 -13.56 -3.62 7.30
CA SER A 128 -12.94 -4.79 7.89
C SER A 128 -13.35 -6.03 7.11
N PRO A 129 -12.45 -6.67 6.35
CA PRO A 129 -12.82 -7.82 5.55
C PRO A 129 -13.21 -9.01 6.43
N LYS A 130 -14.31 -9.68 6.07
CA LYS A 130 -14.65 -10.98 6.67
C LYS A 130 -13.71 -12.05 6.12
N LEU A 131 -12.92 -12.67 7.00
CA LEU A 131 -11.95 -13.71 6.66
C LEU A 131 -12.60 -15.09 6.70
N ASN A 132 -12.24 -15.97 5.77
CA ASN A 132 -12.63 -17.38 5.79
C ASN A 132 -11.47 -18.34 6.06
N SER A 133 -10.27 -17.82 6.37
CA SER A 133 -9.10 -18.61 6.75
C SER A 133 -8.11 -17.75 7.57
N PRO A 134 -7.44 -18.33 8.60
CA PRO A 134 -6.51 -17.59 9.47
C PRO A 134 -5.30 -17.03 8.73
N ASN A 135 -4.85 -17.67 7.65
CA ASN A 135 -3.71 -17.21 6.84
C ASN A 135 -4.03 -15.97 5.97
N ILE A 136 -5.30 -15.56 5.91
CA ILE A 136 -5.77 -14.31 5.27
C ILE A 136 -5.64 -13.13 6.25
N GLY A 137 -5.51 -13.40 7.55
CA GLY A 137 -5.57 -12.41 8.62
C GLY A 137 -4.30 -11.57 8.84
N GLN A 138 -3.36 -11.55 7.90
CA GLN A 138 -2.14 -10.76 8.03
C GLN A 138 -2.06 -9.67 6.97
N GLY A 139 -1.73 -8.45 7.41
CA GLY A 139 -1.47 -7.32 6.53
C GLY A 139 -0.32 -7.59 5.58
N ARG A 140 -0.41 -7.06 4.36
CA ARG A 140 0.54 -7.30 3.26
C ARG A 140 0.81 -6.02 2.49
N SER A 141 2.03 -5.86 2.01
CA SER A 141 2.47 -4.71 1.22
C SER A 141 3.21 -5.15 -0.05
N SER A 142 3.44 -4.20 -0.97
CA SER A 142 4.10 -4.42 -2.26
C SER A 142 3.50 -5.55 -3.11
N HIS A 143 2.18 -5.67 -3.03
CA HIS A 143 1.39 -6.60 -3.84
C HIS A 143 0.80 -5.89 -5.06
N THR A 144 0.13 -6.65 -5.93
CA THR A 144 -0.70 -6.10 -7.01
C THR A 144 -2.17 -6.40 -6.73
N ALA A 145 -3.04 -5.46 -7.07
CA ALA A 145 -4.50 -5.64 -7.05
C ALA A 145 -5.09 -5.22 -8.39
N THR A 146 -6.06 -5.99 -8.89
CA THR A 146 -6.67 -5.74 -10.20
C THR A 146 -8.15 -6.11 -10.18
N LEU A 147 -9.01 -5.22 -10.66
CA LEU A 147 -10.42 -5.51 -10.85
C LEU A 147 -10.60 -6.58 -11.94
N LEU A 148 -11.33 -7.64 -11.64
CA LEU A 148 -11.68 -8.65 -12.63
C LEU A 148 -12.78 -8.11 -13.56
N PRO A 149 -12.61 -8.17 -14.90
CA PRO A 149 -13.57 -7.64 -15.87
C PRO A 149 -14.98 -8.18 -15.66
N HIS A 150 -15.99 -7.31 -15.84
CA HIS A 150 -17.42 -7.65 -15.70
C HIS A 150 -17.83 -8.20 -14.33
N THR A 151 -17.05 -7.94 -13.28
CA THR A 151 -17.37 -8.35 -11.91
C THR A 151 -17.19 -7.19 -10.92
N THR A 152 -17.57 -7.44 -9.67
CA THR A 152 -17.25 -6.58 -8.52
C THR A 152 -16.08 -7.14 -7.70
N SER A 153 -15.31 -8.05 -8.29
CA SER A 153 -14.27 -8.81 -7.62
C SER A 153 -12.89 -8.25 -7.93
N ILE A 154 -12.10 -7.97 -6.89
CA ILE A 154 -10.71 -7.52 -7.04
C ILE A 154 -9.79 -8.68 -6.72
N LEU A 155 -8.95 -9.04 -7.69
CA LEU A 155 -7.89 -10.01 -7.54
C LEU A 155 -6.70 -9.38 -6.84
N ILE A 156 -6.22 -9.97 -5.75
CA ILE A 156 -5.03 -9.52 -5.03
C ILE A 156 -4.02 -10.65 -5.05
N PHE A 157 -2.79 -10.37 -5.46
CA PHE A 157 -1.72 -11.38 -5.54
C PHE A 157 -0.33 -10.76 -5.33
N GLY A 158 0.61 -11.61 -4.92
CA GLY A 158 2.00 -11.21 -4.61
C GLY A 158 2.12 -10.41 -3.31
N GLY A 159 3.28 -9.76 -3.15
CA GLY A 159 3.65 -8.98 -1.96
C GLY A 159 4.15 -9.81 -0.78
N TYR A 160 4.49 -9.14 0.31
CA TYR A 160 5.04 -9.74 1.52
C TYR A 160 4.24 -9.37 2.77
N GLN A 161 4.26 -10.25 3.76
CA GLN A 161 3.64 -9.99 5.06
C GLN A 161 4.37 -8.85 5.77
N ASN A 162 3.62 -7.91 6.34
CA ASN A 162 4.20 -6.72 6.97
C ASN A 162 5.06 -7.04 8.22
N SER A 163 4.90 -8.23 8.80
CA SER A 163 5.61 -8.71 9.98
C SER A 163 6.99 -9.32 9.69
N LEU A 164 7.40 -9.46 8.41
CA LEU A 164 8.66 -10.14 8.05
C LEU A 164 9.83 -9.15 7.80
N PRO A 165 10.95 -9.25 8.54
CA PRO A 165 12.03 -8.24 8.62
C PRO A 165 12.87 -7.98 7.38
N ASN A 166 12.93 -8.89 6.41
CA ASN A 166 14.00 -8.87 5.41
C ASN A 166 13.61 -8.36 4.01
N CYS A 167 12.33 -8.09 3.74
CA CYS A 167 11.89 -7.75 2.37
C CYS A 167 12.09 -6.31 1.91
N ARG A 168 12.47 -5.37 2.79
CA ARG A 168 12.58 -3.94 2.45
C ARG A 168 13.99 -3.50 2.01
N LEU A 169 15.06 -4.16 2.46
CA LEU A 169 16.44 -3.65 2.33
C LEU A 169 17.17 -4.05 1.04
N LEU A 170 16.61 -4.97 0.25
CA LEU A 170 17.22 -5.43 -1.00
C LEU A 170 16.12 -5.69 -2.04
N VAL A 171 15.74 -4.65 -2.78
CA VAL A 171 14.93 -4.79 -4.01
C VAL A 171 15.57 -5.76 -5.02
N THR A 172 16.87 -6.05 -4.86
CA THR A 172 17.66 -6.91 -5.75
C THR A 172 17.82 -8.37 -5.27
N LEU A 173 17.51 -8.72 -4.01
CA LEU A 173 17.86 -10.05 -3.46
C LEU A 173 16.79 -10.72 -2.60
N CYS A 174 15.66 -10.07 -2.31
CA CYS A 174 14.56 -10.78 -1.70
C CYS A 174 13.83 -11.61 -2.74
N GLY A 175 14.09 -12.92 -2.71
CA GLY A 175 13.24 -13.91 -3.36
C GLY A 175 11.80 -13.60 -3.01
N PHE A 176 10.98 -13.41 -4.04
CA PHE A 176 9.53 -13.28 -3.89
C PHE A 176 9.06 -14.36 -2.94
N ASP A 177 8.33 -13.99 -1.90
CA ASP A 177 7.56 -14.99 -1.17
C ASP A 177 6.49 -15.49 -2.14
N PHE A 178 6.83 -16.53 -2.91
CA PHE A 178 5.95 -17.21 -3.86
C PHE A 178 4.84 -17.99 -3.15
N ASN A 179 4.53 -17.66 -1.89
CA ASN A 179 3.19 -17.88 -1.34
C ASN A 179 2.17 -17.03 -2.10
N LEU A 180 1.97 -17.38 -3.38
CA LEU A 180 0.98 -16.81 -4.28
C LEU A 180 -0.39 -17.14 -3.69
N SER A 181 -0.84 -16.23 -2.83
CA SER A 181 -2.14 -16.29 -2.21
C SER A 181 -3.04 -15.45 -3.09
N LEU A 182 -3.92 -16.14 -3.81
CA LEU A 182 -4.91 -15.52 -4.67
C LEU A 182 -6.11 -15.13 -3.81
N PHE A 183 -6.34 -13.83 -3.64
CA PHE A 183 -7.51 -13.35 -2.92
C PHE A 183 -8.49 -12.68 -3.87
N ILE A 184 -9.77 -12.87 -3.59
CA ILE A 184 -10.85 -12.07 -4.16
C ILE A 184 -11.51 -11.24 -3.06
N LEU A 185 -11.55 -9.94 -3.25
CA LEU A 185 -12.44 -9.06 -2.51
C LEU A 185 -13.78 -8.96 -3.24
N LYS A 186 -14.90 -9.33 -2.61
CA LYS A 186 -16.26 -9.20 -3.15
C LYS A 186 -17.19 -8.62 -2.08
N LYS A 187 -17.76 -7.43 -2.33
CA LYS A 187 -18.67 -6.74 -1.39
C LYS A 187 -18.15 -6.69 0.07
N GLY A 188 -16.87 -6.35 0.26
CA GLY A 188 -16.24 -6.29 1.59
C GLY A 188 -15.90 -7.65 2.23
N LYS A 189 -16.06 -8.77 1.51
CA LYS A 189 -15.59 -10.09 1.93
C LYS A 189 -14.30 -10.44 1.20
N LEU A 190 -13.24 -10.75 1.95
CA LEU A 190 -11.97 -11.20 1.39
C LEU A 190 -11.92 -12.73 1.44
N GLN A 191 -11.81 -13.38 0.29
CA GLN A 191 -11.78 -14.84 0.17
C GLN A 191 -10.46 -15.27 -0.47
N MET A 192 -9.72 -16.18 0.16
CA MET A 192 -8.62 -16.88 -0.52
C MET A 192 -9.22 -17.94 -1.45
N ILE A 193 -8.87 -17.90 -2.72
CA ILE A 193 -9.37 -18.82 -3.74
C ILE A 193 -8.36 -19.92 -4.04
N MET A 194 -7.07 -19.60 -3.97
CA MET A 194 -6.02 -20.56 -4.25
C MET A 194 -4.75 -20.17 -3.49
N ARG A 195 -4.07 -21.18 -2.95
CA ARG A 195 -2.69 -21.07 -2.48
C ARG A 195 -1.85 -21.98 -3.36
N LEU A 196 -1.05 -21.41 -4.25
CA LEU A 196 -0.01 -22.20 -4.91
C LEU A 196 1.16 -22.32 -3.92
N PHE A 197 1.36 -23.54 -3.41
CA PHE A 197 2.62 -23.90 -2.79
C PHE A 197 3.60 -24.22 -3.91
N THR A 198 4.44 -23.27 -4.29
CA THR A 198 5.70 -23.67 -4.90
C THR A 198 6.58 -24.14 -3.75
N THR A 199 7.02 -25.39 -3.77
CA THR A 199 8.09 -25.87 -2.88
C THR A 199 9.21 -24.83 -2.90
N THR A 200 9.51 -24.23 -1.76
CA THR A 200 10.56 -23.24 -1.61
C THR A 200 11.85 -23.74 -2.26
N PRO A 201 12.47 -23.02 -3.21
CA PRO A 201 13.91 -23.14 -3.31
C PRO A 201 14.44 -22.55 -2.00
N LYS A 202 15.06 -23.37 -1.16
CA LYS A 202 15.92 -22.88 -0.07
C LYS A 202 17.06 -22.12 -0.73
N ILE A 203 16.88 -20.84 -1.01
CA ILE A 203 18.00 -19.95 -1.28
C ILE A 203 18.57 -19.62 0.08
N HIS A 204 19.65 -20.31 0.45
CA HIS A 204 20.51 -19.87 1.53
C HIS A 204 21.00 -18.47 1.16
N CYS A 205 20.54 -17.46 1.89
CA CYS A 205 21.15 -16.14 1.88
C CYS A 205 22.58 -16.30 2.43
N LEU A 206 23.55 -16.56 1.55
CA LEU A 206 24.95 -16.39 1.89
C LEU A 206 25.16 -14.89 2.09
N MET A 207 25.22 -14.45 3.34
CA MET A 207 25.77 -13.13 3.64
C MET A 207 27.24 -13.13 3.20
N PRO A 208 27.68 -12.21 2.32
CA PRO A 208 29.09 -12.00 2.12
C PRO A 208 29.62 -11.29 3.38
N GLY A 209 30.31 -12.01 4.26
CA GLY A 209 31.09 -11.37 5.33
C GLY A 209 31.17 -12.03 6.70
N LEU A 210 30.54 -13.18 6.98
CA LEU A 210 30.85 -13.94 8.20
C LEU A 210 31.83 -15.06 7.88
N THR A 211 33.11 -14.75 8.02
CA THR A 211 34.20 -15.73 8.11
C THR A 211 33.89 -16.75 9.20
N SER A 212 34.06 -18.02 8.84
CA SER A 212 33.91 -19.21 9.66
C SER A 212 34.63 -19.10 11.01
N LEU A 213 33.96 -19.54 12.08
CA LEU A 213 34.65 -20.21 13.18
C LEU A 213 33.85 -21.45 13.59
N VAL A 214 34.08 -22.54 12.85
CA VAL A 214 33.89 -23.88 13.41
C VAL A 214 35.19 -24.18 14.16
N ARG A 215 35.14 -24.24 15.50
CA ARG A 215 36.15 -24.95 16.28
C ARG A 215 35.51 -26.24 16.78
N THR A 216 36.07 -27.34 16.25
CA THR A 216 36.12 -28.74 16.69
C THR A 216 35.01 -29.25 17.58
#